data_AF-A0A6M0CJE8-F1
#
_entry.id   AF-A0A6M0CJE8-F1
#
_cell.length_a   1.000
_cell.length_b   1.000
_cell.length_c   1.000
_cell.angle_alpha   90.00
_cell.angle_beta   90.00
_cell.angle_gamma   90.00
#
_symmetry.space_group_name_H-M   'P 1'
#
loop_
_entity.id
_entity.type
_entity.pdbx_description
1 polymer ?
#
loop_
_entity_poly.entity_id
_entity_poly.type
_entity_poly.pdbx_seq_one_letter_code
_entity_poly.pdbx_strand_id
1 'polypeptide(L)'
;ITQEVAHLVFAVFHLGGWDFHCCITPFSGRLAYSEAKTQLVDVFNTADIARTISVMNQVLGDCAYNLHDLFAEERHRIMHLLSAGTLTRLDQLYSQVYRDNYSVLLAFHRDQLAVPQELQVAAEIAIGQRVLSLLQRLEQDLGDSHESDEYAELHHSRMTVLGELDAIATEAQQFQCTLRIPQAKAIMEDLILRSLWQLLHAYNPATVKDEMYWIQTLIQVGDRLRLGIHLDRAQELYCQTLNKSSLADLLGEQETFDYSNRELSEHLARLSEFGRALNLAM
;
A
#
# COMPACT_ATOMS: atom_id res chain seq x y z
N ILE A 1 24.87 27.00 -4.87
CA ILE A 1 23.69 27.19 -4.00
C ILE A 1 23.94 28.47 -3.20
N THR A 2 23.03 29.45 -3.23
CA THR A 2 23.28 30.83 -2.75
C THR A 2 23.11 31.06 -1.25
N GLN A 3 22.73 30.04 -0.45
CA GLN A 3 22.52 30.13 1.02
C GLN A 3 21.56 31.23 1.51
N GLU A 4 20.83 31.87 0.61
CA GLU A 4 19.87 32.91 0.96
C GLU A 4 18.66 32.31 1.68
N VAL A 5 18.31 32.89 2.82
CA VAL A 5 17.16 32.48 3.64
C VAL A 5 16.21 33.66 3.75
N ALA A 6 14.94 33.42 3.42
CA ALA A 6 13.88 34.41 3.54
C ALA A 6 12.75 33.87 4.41
N HIS A 7 12.16 34.73 5.23
CA HIS A 7 10.91 34.45 5.94
C HIS A 7 9.73 34.96 5.13
N LEU A 8 8.78 34.07 4.85
CA LEU A 8 7.61 34.36 4.03
C LEU A 8 6.33 34.14 4.84
N VAL A 9 5.27 34.87 4.47
CA VAL A 9 3.90 34.66 4.91
C VAL A 9 3.09 34.23 3.70
N PHE A 10 2.28 33.20 3.86
CA PHE A 10 1.35 32.74 2.84
C PHE A 10 -0.06 32.62 3.42
N ALA A 11 -1.06 32.91 2.60
CA ALA A 11 -2.44 32.54 2.87
C ALA A 11 -2.98 31.79 1.67
N VAL A 12 -3.63 30.66 1.94
CA VAL A 12 -4.21 29.77 0.94
C VAL A 12 -5.70 29.64 1.21
N PHE A 13 -6.50 29.84 0.18
CA PHE A 13 -7.94 29.68 0.22
C PHE A 13 -8.36 28.64 -0.82
N HIS A 14 -8.94 27.53 -0.34
CA HIS A 14 -9.51 26.48 -1.18
C HIS A 14 -10.97 26.82 -1.47
N LEU A 15 -11.26 27.06 -2.74
CA LEU A 15 -12.57 27.50 -3.24
C LEU A 15 -13.50 26.33 -3.56
N GLY A 16 -13.00 25.10 -3.41
CA GLY A 16 -13.66 23.87 -3.81
C GLY A 16 -13.04 23.26 -5.06
N GLY A 17 -13.25 21.95 -5.23
CA GLY A 17 -12.66 21.21 -6.34
C GLY A 17 -11.14 21.42 -6.41
N TRP A 18 -10.69 22.02 -7.52
CA TRP A 18 -9.29 22.27 -7.84
C TRP A 18 -8.89 23.75 -7.74
N ASP A 19 -9.80 24.60 -7.29
CA ASP A 19 -9.61 26.04 -7.31
C ASP A 19 -8.97 26.51 -6.00
N PHE A 20 -7.80 27.11 -6.12
CA PHE A 20 -7.03 27.67 -5.01
C PHE A 20 -6.65 29.09 -5.31
N HIS A 21 -6.72 29.93 -4.29
CA HIS A 21 -6.15 31.27 -4.29
C HIS A 21 -5.08 31.34 -3.22
N CYS A 22 -3.85 31.64 -3.61
CA CYS A 22 -2.71 31.75 -2.70
C CYS A 22 -2.02 33.09 -2.89
N CYS A 23 -1.75 33.80 -1.80
CA CYS A 23 -0.93 35.00 -1.80
C CYS A 23 0.32 34.76 -0.96
N ILE A 24 1.47 35.26 -1.42
CA ILE A 24 2.77 35.09 -0.75
C ILE A 24 3.45 36.44 -0.63
N THR A 25 3.93 36.77 0.57
CA THR A 25 4.70 37.99 0.83
C THR A 25 5.89 37.75 1.75
N PRO A 26 6.92 38.63 1.71
CA PRO A 26 7.95 38.67 2.73
C PRO A 26 7.38 38.99 4.11
N PHE A 27 7.87 38.32 5.14
CA PHE A 27 7.49 38.60 6.52
C PHE A 27 7.98 39.99 6.96
N SER A 28 7.05 40.87 7.31
CA SER A 28 7.32 42.26 7.69
C SER A 28 7.23 42.54 9.19
N GLY A 29 6.87 41.54 10.01
CA GLY A 29 6.79 41.65 11.47
C GLY A 29 5.56 40.99 12.08
N ARG A 30 5.61 40.73 13.40
CA ARG A 30 4.53 40.01 14.11
C ARG A 30 3.21 40.79 14.15
N LEU A 31 3.27 42.12 14.28
CA LEU A 31 2.07 42.97 14.32
C LEU A 31 1.31 42.89 12.99
N ALA A 32 2.00 43.14 11.88
CA ALA A 32 1.43 43.06 10.53
C ALA A 32 0.86 41.67 10.23
N TYR A 33 1.57 40.61 10.61
CA TYR A 33 1.06 39.24 10.49
C TYR A 33 -0.23 39.01 11.32
N SER A 34 -0.27 39.49 12.57
CA SER A 34 -1.43 39.32 13.45
C SER A 34 -2.65 40.09 12.93
N GLU A 35 -2.46 41.31 12.44
CA GLU A 35 -3.51 42.12 11.82
C GLU A 35 -4.02 41.45 10.54
N ALA A 36 -3.11 41.02 9.67
CA ALA A 36 -3.43 40.30 8.43
C ALA A 36 -4.25 39.04 8.70
N LYS A 37 -3.79 38.21 9.65
CA LYS A 37 -4.48 36.99 10.05
C LYS A 37 -5.89 37.29 10.57
N THR A 38 -6.04 38.29 11.43
CA THR A 38 -7.34 38.64 12.02
C THR A 38 -8.32 39.08 10.93
N GLN A 39 -7.92 40.00 10.05
CA GLN A 39 -8.75 40.47 8.95
C GLN A 39 -9.18 39.34 7.99
N LEU A 40 -8.25 38.43 7.66
CA LEU A 40 -8.52 37.30 6.78
C LEU A 40 -9.52 36.32 7.39
N VAL A 41 -9.34 35.97 8.67
CA VAL A 41 -10.25 35.06 9.39
C VAL A 41 -11.63 35.69 9.55
N ASP A 42 -11.71 36.98 9.88
CA ASP A 42 -12.97 37.69 10.03
C ASP A 42 -13.78 37.69 8.73
N VAL A 43 -13.12 37.95 7.59
CA VAL A 43 -13.79 37.96 6.27
C VAL A 43 -14.14 36.56 5.82
N PHE A 44 -13.26 35.57 6.05
CA PHE A 44 -13.57 34.17 5.78
C PHE A 44 -14.84 33.69 6.50
N ASN A 45 -15.04 34.10 7.76
CA ASN A 45 -16.24 33.77 8.54
C ASN A 45 -17.54 34.36 7.98
N THR A 46 -17.47 35.32 7.05
CA THR A 46 -18.66 35.87 6.36
C THR A 46 -19.13 35.02 5.17
N ALA A 47 -18.38 33.97 4.80
CA ALA A 47 -18.66 33.08 3.67
C ALA A 47 -18.79 33.77 2.30
N ASP A 48 -18.20 34.97 2.13
CA ASP A 48 -18.15 35.69 0.86
C ASP A 48 -16.79 35.47 0.18
N ILE A 49 -16.79 34.59 -0.82
CA ILE A 49 -15.60 34.20 -1.59
C ILE A 49 -14.91 35.42 -2.23
N ALA A 50 -15.67 36.29 -2.88
CA ALA A 50 -15.12 37.42 -3.63
C ALA A 50 -14.46 38.41 -2.66
N ARG A 51 -15.10 38.65 -1.52
CA ARG A 51 -14.56 39.51 -0.47
C ARG A 51 -13.31 38.92 0.17
N THR A 52 -13.28 37.61 0.43
CA THR A 52 -12.08 36.94 0.96
C THR A 52 -10.90 37.09 0.00
N ILE A 53 -11.08 36.82 -1.30
CA ILE A 53 -10.02 37.00 -2.31
C ILE A 53 -9.55 38.46 -2.37
N SER A 54 -10.48 39.41 -2.37
CA SER A 54 -10.13 40.84 -2.40
C SER A 54 -9.29 41.25 -1.19
N VAL A 55 -9.63 40.75 0.00
CA VAL A 55 -8.89 41.06 1.24
C VAL A 55 -7.55 40.34 1.27
N MET A 56 -7.46 39.12 0.74
CA MET A 56 -6.19 38.42 0.54
C MET A 56 -5.23 39.24 -0.32
N ASN A 57 -5.69 39.74 -1.47
CA ASN A 57 -4.86 40.56 -2.35
C ASN A 57 -4.47 41.89 -1.69
N GLN A 58 -5.38 42.51 -0.93
CA GLN A 58 -5.08 43.77 -0.25
C GLN A 58 -4.03 43.62 0.87
N VAL A 59 -4.11 42.53 1.64
CA VAL A 59 -3.29 42.33 2.84
C VAL A 59 -1.96 41.64 2.52
N LEU A 60 -1.94 40.77 1.51
CA LEU A 60 -0.81 39.94 1.11
C LEU A 60 -0.36 40.22 -0.34
N GLY A 61 -0.76 41.35 -0.92
CA GLY A 61 -0.31 41.80 -2.24
C GLY A 61 -1.03 41.14 -3.42
N ASP A 62 -0.84 41.74 -4.60
CA ASP A 62 -1.61 41.44 -5.82
C ASP A 62 -1.16 40.18 -6.57
N CYS A 63 -0.03 39.58 -6.18
CA CYS A 63 0.45 38.35 -6.80
C CYS A 63 -0.30 37.15 -6.23
N ALA A 64 -1.22 36.62 -7.03
CA ALA A 64 -1.96 35.41 -6.72
C ALA A 64 -1.37 34.19 -7.44
N TYR A 65 -1.30 33.08 -6.71
CA TYR A 65 -0.88 31.77 -7.19
C TYR A 65 -2.01 30.77 -7.00
N ASN A 66 -2.03 29.73 -7.83
CA ASN A 66 -2.96 28.62 -7.73
C ASN A 66 -2.20 27.29 -7.90
N LEU A 67 -2.92 26.17 -7.96
CA LEU A 67 -2.29 24.86 -8.12
C LEU A 67 -1.40 24.76 -9.37
N HIS A 68 -1.73 25.45 -10.47
CA HIS A 68 -0.94 25.39 -11.70
C HIS A 68 0.46 25.99 -11.56
N ASP A 69 0.70 26.83 -10.56
CA ASP A 69 2.01 27.44 -10.29
C ASP A 69 2.96 26.51 -9.51
N LEU A 70 2.46 25.38 -8.99
CA LEU A 70 3.28 24.38 -8.33
C LEU A 70 3.99 23.45 -9.32
N PHE A 71 5.11 22.88 -8.88
CA PHE A 71 5.76 21.77 -9.59
C PHE A 71 4.79 20.62 -9.82
N ALA A 72 4.95 19.91 -10.94
CA ALA A 72 4.04 18.84 -11.34
C ALA A 72 3.89 17.75 -10.27
N GLU A 73 4.98 17.41 -9.57
CA GLU A 73 4.97 16.42 -8.49
C GLU A 73 4.09 16.87 -7.31
N GLU A 74 4.23 18.11 -6.85
CA GLU A 74 3.44 18.63 -5.74
C GLU A 74 1.97 18.83 -6.14
N ARG A 75 1.71 19.22 -7.39
CA ARG A 75 0.35 19.24 -7.96
C ARG A 75 -0.29 17.86 -7.87
N HIS A 76 0.37 16.82 -8.37
CA HIS A 76 -0.17 15.46 -8.33
C HIS A 76 -0.40 14.99 -6.88
N ARG A 77 0.52 15.31 -5.96
CA ARG A 77 0.36 15.00 -4.54
C ARG A 77 -0.90 15.65 -3.96
N ILE A 78 -1.09 16.94 -4.17
CA ILE A 78 -2.29 17.64 -3.69
C ILE A 78 -3.55 17.07 -4.36
N MET A 79 -3.47 16.70 -5.64
CA MET A 79 -4.61 16.10 -6.34
C MET A 79 -5.06 14.79 -5.72
N HIS A 80 -4.12 13.93 -5.32
CA HIS A 80 -4.44 12.70 -4.58
C HIS A 80 -5.05 13.00 -3.22
N LEU A 81 -4.54 13.99 -2.48
CA LEU A 81 -5.08 14.39 -1.17
C LEU A 81 -6.52 14.89 -1.26
N LEU A 82 -6.83 15.77 -2.23
CA LEU A 82 -8.18 16.29 -2.42
C LEU A 82 -9.17 15.23 -2.88
N SER A 83 -8.70 14.24 -3.64
CA SER A 83 -9.53 13.15 -4.14
C SER A 83 -9.80 12.08 -3.08
N ALA A 84 -8.95 11.95 -2.05
CA ALA A 84 -8.99 10.87 -1.07
C ALA A 84 -10.39 10.72 -0.42
N GLY A 85 -10.98 11.80 0.08
CA GLY A 85 -12.30 11.75 0.72
C GLY A 85 -13.42 11.36 -0.25
N THR A 86 -13.33 11.79 -1.51
CA THR A 86 -14.31 11.40 -2.55
C THR A 86 -14.16 9.92 -2.91
N LEU A 87 -12.93 9.43 -3.05
CA LEU A 87 -12.64 8.02 -3.30
C LEU A 87 -13.16 7.15 -2.15
N THR A 88 -12.88 7.49 -0.89
CA THR A 88 -13.43 6.77 0.28
C THR A 88 -14.96 6.72 0.27
N ARG A 89 -15.64 7.78 -0.17
CA ARG A 89 -17.10 7.76 -0.28
C ARG A 89 -17.59 6.87 -1.42
N LEU A 90 -16.93 6.93 -2.57
CA LEU A 90 -17.24 6.03 -3.70
C LEU A 90 -17.04 4.57 -3.30
N ASP A 91 -15.98 4.30 -2.56
CA ASP A 91 -15.64 2.99 -2.05
C ASP A 91 -16.77 2.38 -1.20
N GLN A 92 -17.32 3.19 -0.27
CA GLN A 92 -18.48 2.80 0.54
C GLN A 92 -19.73 2.56 -0.30
N LEU A 93 -19.99 3.40 -1.31
CA LEU A 93 -21.15 3.26 -2.19
C LEU A 93 -21.07 1.96 -3.02
N TYR A 94 -19.92 1.65 -3.62
CA TYR A 94 -19.74 0.40 -4.35
C TYR A 94 -19.82 -0.82 -3.43
N SER A 95 -19.23 -0.74 -2.24
CA SER A 95 -19.36 -1.78 -1.21
C SER A 95 -20.80 -2.00 -0.75
N GLN A 96 -21.63 -0.96 -0.74
CA GLN A 96 -23.06 -1.08 -0.45
C GLN A 96 -23.80 -1.72 -1.62
N VAL A 97 -23.62 -1.23 -2.84
CA VAL A 97 -24.22 -1.80 -4.06
C VAL A 97 -23.90 -3.30 -4.18
N TYR A 98 -22.64 -3.67 -3.94
CA TYR A 98 -22.22 -5.06 -3.95
C TYR A 98 -22.97 -5.92 -2.92
N ARG A 99 -23.02 -5.48 -1.66
CA ARG A 99 -23.70 -6.23 -0.58
C ARG A 99 -25.19 -6.37 -0.82
N ASP A 100 -25.84 -5.29 -1.25
CA ASP A 100 -27.29 -5.27 -1.49
C ASP A 100 -27.70 -6.17 -2.66
N ASN A 101 -26.76 -6.43 -3.60
CA ASN A 101 -27.03 -7.20 -4.83
C ASN A 101 -26.23 -8.52 -4.91
N TYR A 102 -25.63 -9.00 -3.82
CA TYR A 102 -24.79 -10.20 -3.82
C TYR A 102 -25.51 -11.43 -4.37
N SER A 103 -26.74 -11.69 -3.92
CA SER A 103 -27.53 -12.85 -4.36
C SER A 103 -27.92 -12.78 -5.82
N VAL A 104 -28.15 -11.57 -6.33
CA VAL A 104 -28.46 -11.32 -7.74
C VAL A 104 -27.22 -11.62 -8.59
N LEU A 105 -26.06 -11.06 -8.22
CA LEU A 105 -24.78 -11.34 -8.88
C LEU A 105 -24.50 -12.84 -8.91
N LEU A 106 -24.68 -13.53 -7.78
CA LEU A 106 -24.53 -14.98 -7.67
C LEU A 106 -25.47 -15.74 -8.61
N ALA A 107 -26.73 -15.33 -8.73
CA ALA A 107 -27.68 -15.95 -9.64
C ALA A 107 -27.24 -15.82 -11.11
N PHE A 108 -26.77 -14.64 -11.54
CA PHE A 108 -26.25 -14.43 -12.90
C PHE A 108 -25.10 -15.39 -13.22
N HIS A 109 -24.10 -15.49 -12.33
CA HIS A 109 -22.97 -16.40 -12.55
C HIS A 109 -23.38 -17.87 -12.53
N ARG A 110 -24.27 -18.26 -11.61
CA ARG A 110 -24.76 -19.65 -11.51
C ARG A 110 -25.50 -20.08 -12.77
N ASP A 111 -26.34 -19.20 -13.31
CA ASP A 111 -27.15 -19.47 -14.50
C ASP A 111 -26.38 -19.17 -15.81
N GLN A 112 -25.07 -18.85 -15.71
CA GLN A 112 -24.17 -18.55 -16.84
C GLN A 112 -24.68 -17.41 -17.73
N LEU A 113 -25.35 -16.44 -17.12
CA LEU A 113 -25.86 -15.25 -17.79
C LEU A 113 -24.81 -14.14 -17.77
N ALA A 114 -24.88 -13.25 -18.76
CA ALA A 114 -24.05 -12.05 -18.76
C ALA A 114 -24.45 -11.15 -17.58
N VAL A 115 -23.49 -10.88 -16.69
CA VAL A 115 -23.67 -9.99 -15.54
C VAL A 115 -23.75 -8.54 -16.02
N PRO A 116 -24.72 -7.74 -15.55
CA PRO A 116 -24.74 -6.30 -15.78
C PRO A 116 -23.44 -5.63 -15.32
N GLN A 117 -22.88 -4.76 -16.16
CA GLN A 117 -21.56 -4.15 -15.91
C GLN A 117 -21.51 -3.43 -14.56
N GLU A 118 -22.60 -2.78 -14.15
CA GLU A 118 -22.70 -2.03 -12.90
C GLU A 118 -22.52 -2.94 -11.68
N LEU A 119 -23.10 -4.14 -11.72
CA LEU A 119 -22.96 -5.14 -10.66
C LEU A 119 -21.55 -5.72 -10.62
N GLN A 120 -20.98 -5.98 -11.80
CA GLN A 120 -19.61 -6.48 -11.91
C GLN A 120 -18.59 -5.48 -11.35
N VAL A 121 -18.70 -4.20 -11.74
CA VAL A 121 -17.81 -3.13 -11.27
C VAL A 121 -17.95 -2.93 -9.75
N ALA A 122 -19.17 -2.98 -9.21
CA ALA A 122 -19.37 -2.90 -7.77
C ALA A 122 -18.67 -4.03 -7.02
N ALA A 123 -18.74 -5.26 -7.53
CA ALA A 123 -18.02 -6.41 -6.97
C ALA A 123 -16.50 -6.23 -7.04
N GLU A 124 -15.97 -5.85 -8.20
CA GLU A 124 -14.52 -5.65 -8.41
C GLU A 124 -13.95 -4.59 -7.47
N ILE A 125 -14.65 -3.46 -7.31
CA ILE A 125 -14.23 -2.36 -6.43
C ILE A 125 -14.32 -2.80 -4.96
N ALA A 126 -15.45 -3.39 -4.54
CA ALA A 126 -15.66 -3.79 -3.14
C ALA A 126 -14.70 -4.91 -2.69
N ILE A 127 -14.49 -5.93 -3.52
CA ILE A 127 -13.53 -6.99 -3.28
C ILE A 127 -12.11 -6.42 -3.26
N GLY A 128 -11.79 -5.54 -4.21
CA GLY A 128 -10.46 -4.96 -4.28
C GLY A 128 -10.09 -4.10 -3.07
N GLN A 129 -11.04 -3.35 -2.52
CA GLN A 129 -10.85 -2.64 -1.26
C GLN A 129 -10.62 -3.59 -0.09
N ARG A 130 -11.38 -4.69 0.00
CA ARG A 130 -11.19 -5.68 1.07
C ARG A 130 -9.78 -6.26 1.03
N VAL A 131 -9.29 -6.63 -0.15
CA VAL A 131 -7.89 -7.08 -0.33
C VAL A 131 -6.92 -6.00 0.15
N LEU A 132 -7.07 -4.76 -0.34
CA LEU A 132 -6.16 -3.67 0.00
C LEU A 132 -6.14 -3.36 1.49
N SER A 133 -7.31 -3.26 2.13
CA SER A 133 -7.43 -2.97 3.57
C SER A 133 -6.82 -4.08 4.42
N LEU A 134 -6.96 -5.35 4.05
CA LEU A 134 -6.32 -6.44 4.76
C LEU A 134 -4.80 -6.42 4.63
N LEU A 135 -4.28 -6.16 3.43
CA LEU A 135 -2.84 -6.06 3.19
C LEU A 135 -2.22 -4.85 3.90
N GLN A 136 -2.91 -3.71 3.94
CA GLN A 136 -2.45 -2.53 4.66
C GLN A 136 -2.40 -2.75 6.18
N ARG A 137 -3.41 -3.44 6.74
CA ARG A 137 -3.40 -3.82 8.16
C ARG A 137 -2.23 -4.75 8.47
N LEU A 138 -2.01 -5.75 7.63
CA LEU A 138 -0.89 -6.68 7.75
C LEU A 138 0.46 -5.97 7.67
N GLU A 139 0.63 -5.02 6.75
CA GLU A 139 1.86 -4.24 6.63
C GLU A 139 2.14 -3.40 7.88
N GLN A 140 1.10 -2.82 8.48
CA GLN A 140 1.19 -2.07 9.75
C GLN A 140 1.58 -2.98 10.92
N ASP A 141 0.88 -4.11 11.08
CA ASP A 141 1.13 -5.07 12.16
C ASP A 141 2.57 -5.63 12.12
N LEU A 142 3.13 -5.80 10.91
CA LEU A 142 4.51 -6.25 10.70
C LEU A 142 5.57 -5.13 10.83
N GLY A 143 5.16 -3.87 10.75
CA GLY A 143 6.05 -2.71 10.91
C GLY A 143 6.32 -2.36 12.37
N ASP A 144 5.37 -2.64 13.26
CA ASP A 144 5.42 -2.27 14.69
C ASP A 144 6.04 -3.36 15.58
N SER A 145 6.42 -4.52 15.03
CA SER A 145 6.92 -5.66 15.80
C SER A 145 8.36 -5.43 16.29
N HIS A 146 8.52 -5.03 17.56
CA HIS A 146 9.79 -4.88 18.24
C HIS A 146 9.91 -5.91 19.39
N GLU A 147 10.82 -6.89 19.22
CA GLU A 147 11.39 -7.82 20.22
C GLU A 147 10.71 -9.19 20.56
N SER A 148 11.54 -10.23 20.38
CA SER A 148 11.70 -11.59 20.93
C SER A 148 10.57 -12.51 21.43
N ASP A 149 9.44 -12.05 21.98
CA ASP A 149 8.47 -12.96 22.64
C ASP A 149 7.11 -13.10 21.90
N GLU A 150 6.92 -12.40 20.78
CA GLU A 150 5.64 -12.29 20.06
C GLU A 150 5.46 -13.27 18.87
N TYR A 151 6.36 -14.24 18.66
CA TYR A 151 6.32 -15.11 17.46
C TYR A 151 4.99 -15.85 17.29
N ALA A 152 4.37 -16.32 18.38
CA ALA A 152 3.09 -17.03 18.32
C ALA A 152 1.91 -16.11 17.95
N GLU A 153 1.93 -14.86 18.44
CA GLU A 153 0.89 -13.87 18.15
C GLU A 153 1.00 -13.36 16.71
N LEU A 154 2.22 -13.07 16.26
CA LEU A 154 2.53 -12.71 14.88
C LEU A 154 2.15 -13.83 13.91
N HIS A 155 2.49 -15.08 14.22
CA HIS A 155 2.11 -16.23 13.39
C HIS A 155 0.59 -16.41 13.31
N HIS A 156 -0.13 -16.24 14.42
CA HIS A 156 -1.58 -16.34 14.44
C HIS A 156 -2.25 -15.22 13.62
N SER A 157 -1.77 -13.98 13.76
CA SER A 157 -2.24 -12.84 12.96
C SER A 157 -2.05 -13.10 11.46
N ARG A 158 -0.85 -13.53 11.07
CA ARG A 158 -0.52 -13.90 9.68
C ARG A 158 -1.44 -15.01 9.15
N MET A 159 -1.64 -16.09 9.90
CA MET A 159 -2.50 -17.19 9.47
C MET A 159 -3.96 -16.75 9.31
N THR A 160 -4.44 -15.87 10.19
CA THR A 160 -5.80 -15.32 10.11
C THR A 160 -5.96 -14.48 8.85
N VAL A 161 -5.00 -13.59 8.57
CA VAL A 161 -5.00 -12.77 7.35
C VAL A 161 -4.93 -13.64 6.10
N LEU A 162 -4.13 -14.71 6.07
CA LEU A 162 -4.10 -15.64 4.94
C LEU A 162 -5.45 -16.29 4.70
N GLY A 163 -6.12 -16.76 5.76
CA GLY A 163 -7.46 -17.35 5.64
C GLY A 163 -8.48 -16.37 5.07
N GLU A 164 -8.43 -15.11 5.50
CA GLU A 164 -9.31 -14.06 4.96
C GLU A 164 -8.99 -13.72 3.51
N LEU A 165 -7.70 -13.59 3.16
CA LEU A 165 -7.26 -13.35 1.78
C LEU A 165 -7.64 -14.51 0.85
N ASP A 166 -7.52 -15.75 1.29
CA ASP A 166 -7.90 -16.94 0.52
C ASP A 166 -9.42 -17.00 0.28
N ALA A 167 -10.22 -16.66 1.30
CA ALA A 167 -11.66 -16.52 1.16
C ALA A 167 -12.04 -15.44 0.14
N ILE A 168 -11.38 -14.28 0.20
CA ILE A 168 -11.58 -13.19 -0.77
C ILE A 168 -11.15 -13.61 -2.18
N ALA A 169 -10.04 -14.34 -2.31
CA ALA A 169 -9.59 -14.87 -3.61
C ALA A 169 -10.60 -15.85 -4.20
N THR A 170 -11.17 -16.72 -3.37
CA THR A 170 -12.24 -17.65 -3.77
C THR A 170 -13.47 -16.88 -4.27
N GLU A 171 -13.89 -15.85 -3.54
CA GLU A 171 -15.01 -14.99 -3.89
C GLU A 171 -14.74 -14.21 -5.19
N ALA A 172 -13.55 -13.64 -5.37
CA ALA A 172 -13.14 -12.94 -6.57
C ALA A 172 -13.15 -13.86 -7.80
N GLN A 173 -12.71 -15.11 -7.65
CA GLN A 173 -12.75 -16.12 -8.72
C GLN A 173 -14.17 -16.54 -9.06
N GLN A 174 -15.02 -16.72 -8.04
CA GLN A 174 -16.44 -17.06 -8.21
C GLN A 174 -17.16 -16.02 -9.07
N PHE A 175 -16.86 -14.74 -8.87
CA PHE A 175 -17.44 -13.63 -9.63
C PHE A 175 -16.59 -13.18 -10.82
N GLN A 176 -15.53 -13.92 -11.16
CA GLN A 176 -14.66 -13.65 -12.30
C GLN A 176 -14.13 -12.20 -12.32
N CYS A 177 -13.88 -11.63 -11.15
CA CYS A 177 -13.49 -10.24 -10.98
C CYS A 177 -12.11 -9.96 -11.60
N THR A 178 -11.99 -8.82 -12.29
CA THR A 178 -10.70 -8.30 -12.77
C THR A 178 -10.21 -7.18 -11.86
N LEU A 179 -9.40 -7.54 -10.86
CA LEU A 179 -8.93 -6.61 -9.84
C LEU A 179 -7.77 -5.74 -10.36
N ARG A 180 -7.92 -4.42 -10.33
CA ARG A 180 -6.88 -3.44 -10.71
C ARG A 180 -6.41 -2.66 -9.50
N ILE A 181 -5.55 -3.28 -8.68
CA ILE A 181 -5.15 -2.75 -7.37
C ILE A 181 -3.61 -2.70 -7.30
N PRO A 182 -2.97 -1.69 -7.92
CA PRO A 182 -1.51 -1.62 -7.98
C PRO A 182 -0.85 -1.51 -6.60
N GLN A 183 -1.54 -0.90 -5.63
CA GLN A 183 -1.06 -0.81 -4.25
C GLN A 183 -1.03 -2.18 -3.57
N ALA A 184 -2.05 -3.01 -3.74
CA ALA A 184 -2.09 -4.36 -3.17
C ALA A 184 -0.97 -5.24 -3.74
N LYS A 185 -0.71 -5.12 -5.06
CA LYS A 185 0.43 -5.76 -5.71
C LYS A 185 1.75 -5.34 -5.05
N ALA A 186 1.99 -4.04 -4.92
CA ALA A 186 3.23 -3.53 -4.34
C ALA A 186 3.45 -4.00 -2.89
N ILE A 187 2.39 -3.97 -2.07
CA ILE A 187 2.46 -4.47 -0.68
C ILE A 187 2.80 -5.96 -0.67
N MET A 188 2.15 -6.77 -1.52
CA MET A 188 2.40 -8.21 -1.54
C MET A 188 3.81 -8.56 -2.04
N GLU A 189 4.31 -7.88 -3.07
CA GLU A 189 5.70 -8.02 -3.55
C GLU A 189 6.72 -7.69 -2.45
N ASP A 190 6.48 -6.61 -1.70
CA ASP A 190 7.36 -6.18 -0.63
C ASP A 190 7.31 -7.15 0.57
N LEU A 191 6.14 -7.64 0.95
CA LEU A 191 5.98 -8.68 1.97
C LEU A 191 6.71 -9.97 1.59
N ILE A 192 6.56 -10.44 0.34
CA ILE A 192 7.26 -11.62 -0.17
C ILE A 192 8.77 -11.41 -0.07
N LEU A 193 9.28 -10.26 -0.51
CA LEU A 193 10.69 -9.94 -0.50
C LEU A 193 11.25 -9.87 0.94
N ARG A 194 10.54 -9.21 1.86
CA ARG A 194 10.93 -9.10 3.28
C ARG A 194 10.94 -10.47 3.96
N SER A 195 9.88 -11.27 3.79
CA SER A 195 9.82 -12.62 4.37
C SER A 195 10.92 -13.52 3.80
N LEU A 196 11.21 -13.43 2.51
CA LEU A 196 12.31 -14.19 1.90
C LEU A 196 13.67 -13.75 2.44
N TRP A 197 13.88 -12.45 2.62
CA TRP A 197 15.11 -11.92 3.21
C TRP A 197 15.33 -12.47 4.62
N GLN A 198 14.29 -12.44 5.46
CA GLN A 198 14.32 -13.01 6.82
C GLN A 198 14.64 -14.50 6.80
N LEU A 199 13.98 -15.28 5.93
CA LEU A 199 14.23 -16.71 5.79
C LEU A 199 15.70 -17.01 5.44
N LEU A 200 16.30 -16.21 4.57
CA LEU A 200 17.68 -16.41 4.09
C LEU A 200 18.77 -15.89 5.05
N HIS A 201 18.51 -14.83 5.82
CA HIS A 201 19.53 -14.14 6.63
C HIS A 201 19.35 -14.30 8.15
N ALA A 202 18.12 -14.56 8.62
CA ALA A 202 17.76 -14.71 10.03
C ALA A 202 17.18 -16.10 10.28
N TYR A 203 17.94 -17.14 9.92
CA TYR A 203 17.49 -18.52 9.98
C TYR A 203 17.08 -18.94 11.40
N ASN A 204 15.84 -19.42 11.53
CA ASN A 204 15.34 -20.06 12.73
C ASN A 204 14.66 -21.40 12.38
N PRO A 205 15.21 -22.55 12.79
CA PRO A 205 14.70 -23.87 12.39
C PRO A 205 13.24 -24.12 12.82
N ALA A 206 12.76 -23.44 13.86
CA ALA A 206 11.39 -23.57 14.34
C ALA A 206 10.36 -22.90 13.42
N THR A 207 10.71 -21.80 12.75
CA THR A 207 9.77 -20.97 11.97
C THR A 207 9.93 -21.10 10.45
N VAL A 208 11.02 -21.70 9.97
CA VAL A 208 11.31 -21.81 8.53
C VAL A 208 10.17 -22.43 7.72
N LYS A 209 9.51 -23.47 8.24
CA LYS A 209 8.37 -24.10 7.53
C LYS A 209 7.21 -23.14 7.37
N ASP A 210 6.90 -22.39 8.42
CA ASP A 210 5.78 -21.47 8.44
C ASP A 210 6.06 -20.24 7.55
N GLU A 211 7.30 -19.75 7.54
CA GLU A 211 7.75 -18.69 6.63
C GLU A 211 7.69 -19.13 5.16
N MET A 212 8.13 -20.36 4.85
CA MET A 212 8.01 -20.90 3.49
C MET A 212 6.54 -21.03 3.07
N TYR A 213 5.70 -21.59 3.94
CA TYR A 213 4.28 -21.75 3.69
C TYR A 213 3.60 -20.39 3.47
N TRP A 214 3.95 -19.39 4.29
CA TRP A 214 3.48 -18.02 4.14
C TRP A 214 3.81 -17.44 2.77
N ILE A 215 5.07 -17.50 2.34
CA ILE A 215 5.49 -16.92 1.06
C ILE A 215 4.79 -17.66 -0.11
N GLN A 216 4.72 -18.99 -0.07
CA GLN A 216 4.04 -19.78 -1.08
C GLN A 216 2.55 -19.41 -1.17
N THR A 217 1.88 -19.26 -0.02
CA THR A 217 0.46 -18.91 0.02
C THR A 217 0.21 -17.50 -0.51
N LEU A 218 1.07 -16.52 -0.17
CA LEU A 218 0.97 -15.17 -0.73
C LEU A 218 1.07 -15.17 -2.26
N ILE A 219 2.03 -15.90 -2.83
CA ILE A 219 2.18 -16.03 -4.28
C ILE A 219 0.91 -16.65 -4.90
N GLN A 220 0.45 -17.78 -4.35
CA GLN A 220 -0.75 -18.47 -4.84
C GLN A 220 -2.00 -17.58 -4.78
N VAL A 221 -2.21 -16.88 -3.67
CA VAL A 221 -3.33 -15.95 -3.53
C VAL A 221 -3.21 -14.80 -4.52
N GLY A 222 -2.00 -14.26 -4.72
CA GLY A 222 -1.71 -13.27 -5.74
C GLY A 222 -2.10 -13.68 -7.16
N ASP A 223 -1.78 -14.93 -7.52
CA ASP A 223 -2.13 -15.53 -8.82
C ASP A 223 -3.65 -15.73 -8.95
N ARG A 224 -4.30 -16.23 -7.89
CA ARG A 224 -5.75 -16.42 -7.85
C ARG A 224 -6.51 -15.10 -7.99
N LEU A 225 -6.00 -14.04 -7.38
CA LEU A 225 -6.51 -12.66 -7.47
C LEU A 225 -6.09 -11.97 -8.79
N ARG A 226 -5.23 -12.60 -9.61
CA ARG A 226 -4.70 -12.07 -10.87
C ARG A 226 -4.03 -10.69 -10.72
N LEU A 227 -3.32 -10.48 -9.61
CA LEU A 227 -2.64 -9.21 -9.32
C LEU A 227 -1.40 -8.99 -10.20
N GLY A 228 -0.86 -10.07 -10.79
CA GLY A 228 0.33 -10.02 -11.63
C GLY A 228 1.57 -9.61 -10.84
N ILE A 229 1.88 -10.36 -9.78
CA ILE A 229 3.01 -10.11 -8.87
C ILE A 229 4.32 -10.35 -9.59
N HIS A 230 5.27 -9.40 -9.46
CA HIS A 230 6.63 -9.56 -9.96
C HIS A 230 7.52 -10.18 -8.88
N LEU A 231 8.10 -11.34 -9.21
CA LEU A 231 9.00 -12.07 -8.32
C LEU A 231 10.48 -11.81 -8.64
N ASP A 232 10.80 -10.96 -9.63
CA ASP A 232 12.17 -10.74 -10.13
C ASP A 232 13.15 -10.38 -9.00
N ARG A 233 12.75 -9.47 -8.11
CA ARG A 233 13.58 -9.04 -6.96
C ARG A 233 13.78 -10.15 -5.93
N ALA A 234 12.75 -10.96 -5.70
CA ALA A 234 12.81 -12.08 -4.77
C ALA A 234 13.71 -13.21 -5.34
N GLN A 235 13.58 -13.49 -6.63
CA GLN A 235 14.43 -14.43 -7.35
C GLN A 235 15.89 -13.97 -7.36
N GLU A 236 16.16 -12.69 -7.63
CA GLU A 236 17.51 -12.13 -7.58
C GLU A 236 18.11 -12.28 -6.19
N LEU A 237 17.38 -11.93 -5.13
CA LEU A 237 17.82 -12.09 -3.75
C LEU A 237 18.20 -13.54 -3.45
N TYR A 238 17.32 -14.48 -3.81
CA TYR A 238 17.55 -15.91 -3.64
C TYR A 238 18.80 -16.39 -4.39
N CYS A 239 18.94 -16.04 -5.67
CA CYS A 239 20.10 -16.41 -6.48
C CYS A 239 21.41 -15.79 -5.95
N GLN A 240 21.39 -14.54 -5.52
CA GLN A 240 22.56 -13.89 -4.93
C GLN A 240 23.00 -14.58 -3.64
N THR A 241 22.07 -14.99 -2.79
CA THR A 241 22.42 -15.73 -1.56
C THR A 241 23.03 -17.08 -1.87
N LEU A 242 22.46 -17.85 -2.82
CA LEU A 242 23.00 -19.14 -3.25
C LEU A 242 24.35 -19.04 -3.95
N ASN A 243 24.64 -17.93 -4.62
CA ASN A 243 25.94 -17.71 -5.26
C ASN A 243 27.02 -17.24 -4.28
N LYS A 244 26.65 -16.48 -3.23
CA LYS A 244 27.56 -15.97 -2.20
C LYS A 244 27.89 -17.02 -1.15
N SER A 245 26.91 -17.80 -0.72
CA SER A 245 27.14 -19.00 0.05
C SER A 245 27.53 -20.09 -0.94
N SER A 246 28.83 -20.23 -1.19
CA SER A 246 29.29 -21.33 -2.03
C SER A 246 28.63 -22.62 -1.51
N LEU A 247 28.20 -23.52 -2.41
CA LEU A 247 27.68 -24.82 -1.99
C LEU A 247 28.65 -25.55 -1.02
N ALA A 248 29.92 -25.15 -0.97
CA ALA A 248 30.92 -25.61 -0.01
C ALA A 248 30.75 -25.02 1.42
N ASP A 249 30.40 -23.74 1.59
CA ASP A 249 30.19 -23.13 2.91
C ASP A 249 28.93 -23.68 3.61
N LEU A 250 27.89 -24.02 2.83
CA LEU A 250 26.66 -24.66 3.32
C LEU A 250 26.80 -26.17 3.55
N LEU A 251 27.81 -26.82 2.95
CA LEU A 251 28.11 -28.25 3.10
C LEU A 251 29.30 -28.55 4.03
N GLY A 252 29.91 -27.52 4.61
CA GLY A 252 30.86 -27.61 5.72
C GLY A 252 32.31 -27.41 5.33
N GLU A 253 32.91 -26.33 5.84
CA GLU A 253 34.25 -26.46 6.41
C GLU A 253 34.12 -27.17 7.77
N GLN A 254 34.89 -28.24 7.89
CA GLN A 254 34.95 -29.08 9.08
C GLN A 254 35.44 -28.28 10.29
N GLU A 255 34.68 -28.29 11.38
CA GLU A 255 35.20 -28.63 12.71
C GLU A 255 34.05 -28.98 13.67
N THR A 256 33.89 -30.29 13.86
CA THR A 256 33.25 -30.96 15.01
C THR A 256 31.98 -30.33 15.58
N PHE A 257 30.81 -30.62 14.98
CA PHE A 257 29.58 -30.75 15.75
C PHE A 257 28.80 -31.98 15.29
N ASP A 258 28.89 -33.00 16.13
CA ASP A 258 28.11 -34.23 16.09
C ASP A 258 26.71 -33.91 16.63
N TYR A 259 25.82 -33.37 15.78
CA TYR A 259 24.35 -33.48 15.79
C TYR A 259 23.80 -32.78 14.52
N SER A 260 23.25 -33.59 13.60
CA SER A 260 22.27 -33.23 12.55
C SER A 260 22.72 -32.60 11.21
N ASN A 261 23.62 -33.27 10.49
CA ASN A 261 23.82 -33.14 9.03
C ASN A 261 22.52 -33.42 8.20
N ARG A 262 21.48 -33.94 8.85
CA ARG A 262 20.14 -34.19 8.30
C ARG A 262 19.30 -32.91 8.16
N GLU A 263 19.43 -31.95 9.08
CA GLU A 263 18.63 -30.72 9.04
C GLU A 263 19.14 -29.74 7.99
N LEU A 264 20.47 -29.63 7.83
CA LEU A 264 21.09 -28.83 6.76
C LEU A 264 20.77 -29.39 5.36
N SER A 265 20.83 -30.71 5.17
CA SER A 265 20.46 -31.34 3.90
C SER A 265 18.97 -31.22 3.59
N GLU A 266 18.10 -31.35 4.59
CA GLU A 266 16.65 -31.12 4.45
C GLU A 266 16.34 -29.63 4.17
N HIS A 267 17.10 -28.71 4.75
CA HIS A 267 16.97 -27.28 4.50
C HIS A 267 17.40 -26.89 3.08
N LEU A 268 18.54 -27.39 2.59
CA LEU A 268 18.98 -27.19 1.21
C LEU A 268 17.98 -27.79 0.21
N ALA A 269 17.40 -28.95 0.53
CA ALA A 269 16.33 -29.54 -0.28
C ALA A 269 15.10 -28.62 -0.32
N ARG A 270 14.64 -28.11 0.82
CA ARG A 270 13.50 -27.18 0.93
C ARG A 270 13.75 -25.84 0.22
N LEU A 271 14.93 -25.26 0.37
CA LEU A 271 15.32 -24.06 -0.37
C LEU A 271 15.34 -24.34 -1.87
N SER A 272 15.85 -25.49 -2.31
CA SER A 272 15.85 -25.86 -3.74
C SER A 272 14.45 -26.09 -4.31
N GLU A 273 13.55 -26.67 -3.51
CA GLU A 273 12.14 -26.86 -3.87
C GLU A 273 11.41 -25.53 -3.94
N PHE A 274 11.68 -24.61 -3.01
CA PHE A 274 11.17 -23.25 -3.05
C PHE A 274 11.72 -22.46 -4.24
N GLY A 275 13.00 -22.60 -4.57
CA GLY A 275 13.59 -22.03 -5.78
C GLY A 275 12.92 -22.55 -7.06
N ARG A 276 12.52 -23.83 -7.10
CA ARG A 276 11.69 -24.37 -8.19
C ARG A 276 10.30 -23.77 -8.19
N ALA A 277 9.66 -23.59 -7.03
CA ALA A 277 8.34 -22.96 -6.94
C ALA A 277 8.36 -21.51 -7.43
N LEU A 278 9.39 -20.73 -7.06
CA LEU A 278 9.61 -19.37 -7.56
C LEU A 278 9.86 -19.32 -9.08
N ASN A 279 10.46 -20.37 -9.66
CA ASN A 279 10.68 -20.47 -11.10
C ASN A 279 9.46 -20.99 -11.88
N LEU A 280 8.55 -21.74 -11.24
CA LEU A 280 7.31 -22.26 -11.83
C LEU A 280 6.16 -21.25 -11.80
N ALA A 281 6.24 -20.21 -10.97
CA ALA A 281 5.24 -19.13 -10.89
C ALA A 281 5.39 -18.08 -12.03
N MET A 282 5.94 -18.48 -13.18
CA MET A 282 6.21 -17.67 -14.38
C MET A 282 5.35 -18.17 -15.54
#